data_AF-B1K1N4-F1
#
_entry.id   AF-B1K1N4-F1
#
_cell.length_a   1.000
_cell.length_b   1.000
_cell.length_c   1.000
_cell.angle_alpha   90.00
_cell.angle_beta   90.00
_cell.angle_gamma   90.00
#
_symmetry.space_group_name_H-M   'P 1'
#
loop_
_entity.id
_entity.type
_entity.pdbx_description
1 polymer ?
#
loop_
_entity_poly.entity_id
_entity_poly.type
_entity_poly.pdbx_seq_one_letter_code
_entity_poly.pdbx_strand_id
1 'polypeptide(L)'
;MTRYRDDTDVNGPIREFHGADDDYDPAPACAAYFERLQQAGRDATMTVFPHASHAFDMPYAMPTVVVKGAQTVRACRIVENESGELMNEATGAPFSFHDDCVQTDPHVGGNAQARDAAIVDVIAYLKTVLGGGGDAPGD
;
A
#
# COMPACT_ATOMS: atom_id res chain seq x y z
N MET A 1 -4.65 -2.45 -7.05
CA MET A 1 -4.10 -1.09 -6.94
C MET A 1 -4.42 -0.33 -8.21
N THR A 2 -5.01 0.87 -8.08
CA THR A 2 -5.27 1.78 -9.20
C THR A 2 -3.95 2.30 -9.77
N ARG A 3 -3.81 2.34 -11.09
CA ARG A 3 -2.64 2.90 -11.78
C ARG A 3 -2.94 4.31 -12.26
N TYR A 4 -2.24 5.29 -11.72
CA TYR A 4 -2.26 6.66 -12.21
C TYR A 4 -1.17 6.85 -13.27
N ARG A 5 -1.35 7.81 -14.18
CA ARG A 5 -0.45 7.99 -15.33
C ARG A 5 0.97 8.33 -14.91
N ASP A 6 1.09 9.20 -13.93
CA ASP A 6 2.35 9.70 -13.40
C ASP A 6 2.63 9.14 -12.00
N ASP A 7 2.13 7.92 -11.70
CA ASP A 7 2.27 7.31 -10.36
C ASP A 7 3.72 7.06 -9.93
N THR A 8 4.68 7.14 -10.85
CA THR A 8 6.11 7.04 -10.53
C THR A 8 6.81 8.39 -10.35
N ASP A 9 6.11 9.52 -10.57
CA ASP A 9 6.66 10.85 -10.32
C ASP A 9 6.48 11.27 -8.86
N VAL A 10 7.35 10.71 -8.02
CA VAL A 10 7.33 10.90 -6.56
C VAL A 10 8.56 11.66 -6.08
N ASN A 11 8.39 12.40 -4.99
CA ASN A 11 9.46 13.14 -4.32
C ASN A 11 9.91 12.43 -3.05
N GLY A 12 11.21 12.19 -2.95
CA GLY A 12 11.82 11.52 -1.80
C GLY A 12 11.61 10.00 -1.76
N PRO A 13 12.17 9.34 -0.75
CA PRO A 13 12.11 7.90 -0.63
C PRO A 13 10.80 7.38 0.00
N ILE A 14 10.35 6.20 -0.44
CA ILE A 14 9.10 5.57 0.00
C ILE A 14 9.40 4.27 0.75
N ARG A 15 8.79 4.11 1.93
CA ARG A 15 8.75 2.85 2.69
C ARG A 15 7.30 2.49 2.95
N GLU A 16 6.89 1.32 2.48
CA GLU A 16 5.56 0.78 2.71
C GLU A 16 5.66 -0.54 3.49
N PHE A 17 4.66 -0.75 4.32
CA PHE A 17 4.58 -1.82 5.30
C PHE A 17 3.21 -2.46 5.13
N HIS A 18 3.19 -3.71 4.68
CA HIS A 18 1.98 -4.36 4.22
C HIS A 18 1.73 -5.69 4.90
N GLY A 19 0.46 -6.07 5.04
CA GLY A 19 0.07 -7.38 5.54
C GLY A 19 0.02 -8.43 4.44
N ALA A 20 0.67 -9.59 4.63
CA ALA A 20 0.64 -10.69 3.66
C ALA A 20 -0.77 -11.26 3.43
N ASP A 21 -1.62 -11.16 4.46
CA ASP A 21 -2.99 -11.69 4.47
C ASP A 21 -4.02 -10.56 4.27
N ASP A 22 -3.59 -9.36 3.88
CA ASP A 22 -4.48 -8.27 3.50
C ASP A 22 -5.22 -8.66 2.21
N ASP A 23 -6.48 -9.08 2.37
CA ASP A 23 -7.37 -9.32 1.25
C ASP A 23 -8.15 -8.05 0.86
N TYR A 24 -8.12 -6.98 1.65
CA TYR A 24 -8.75 -5.71 1.33
C TYR A 24 -8.00 -5.05 0.16
N ASP A 25 -6.67 -4.94 0.27
CA ASP A 25 -5.74 -4.44 -0.74
C ASP A 25 -4.55 -5.41 -0.86
N PRO A 26 -4.61 -6.43 -1.74
CA PRO A 26 -3.61 -7.51 -1.75
C PRO A 26 -2.18 -7.06 -2.03
N ALA A 27 -1.24 -7.56 -1.23
CA ALA A 27 0.20 -7.28 -1.33
C ALA A 27 0.77 -7.40 -2.76
N PRO A 28 0.42 -8.41 -3.59
CA PRO A 28 0.96 -8.51 -4.95
C PRO A 28 0.61 -7.31 -5.84
N ALA A 29 -0.55 -6.69 -5.65
CA ALA A 29 -0.95 -5.52 -6.43
C ALA A 29 -0.14 -4.27 -6.02
N CYS A 30 0.18 -4.12 -4.73
CA CYS A 30 1.09 -3.09 -4.23
C CYS A 30 2.53 -3.35 -4.69
N ALA A 31 3.01 -4.60 -4.64
CA ALA A 31 4.35 -4.96 -5.08
C ALA A 31 4.61 -4.58 -6.53
N ALA A 32 3.63 -4.78 -7.42
CA ALA A 32 3.73 -4.36 -8.82
C ALA A 32 3.89 -2.83 -8.99
N TYR A 33 3.38 -2.01 -8.06
CA TYR A 33 3.62 -0.57 -8.04
C TYR A 33 5.03 -0.23 -7.55
N PHE A 34 5.50 -0.89 -6.50
CA PHE A 34 6.87 -0.75 -6.02
C PHE A 34 7.92 -1.15 -7.05
N GLU A 35 7.66 -2.20 -7.83
CA GLU A 35 8.49 -2.57 -8.98
C GLU A 35 8.57 -1.45 -10.03
N ARG A 36 7.44 -0.79 -10.35
CA ARG A 36 7.44 0.36 -11.28
C ARG A 36 8.22 1.55 -10.73
N LEU A 37 8.05 1.86 -9.44
CA LEU A 37 8.82 2.91 -8.77
C LEU A 37 10.33 2.65 -8.86
N GLN A 38 10.76 1.42 -8.56
CA GLN A 38 12.16 1.02 -8.64
C GLN A 38 12.70 1.06 -10.07
N GLN A 39 11.92 0.60 -11.06
CA GLN A 39 12.28 0.70 -12.48
C GLN A 39 12.41 2.15 -12.96
N ALA A 40 11.63 3.07 -12.39
CA ALA A 40 11.74 4.51 -12.62
C ALA A 40 12.87 5.19 -11.83
N GLY A 41 13.72 4.42 -11.14
CA GLY A 41 14.86 4.93 -10.38
C GLY A 41 14.49 5.58 -9.05
N ARG A 42 13.28 5.33 -8.52
CA ARG A 42 12.84 5.85 -7.22
C ARG A 42 13.32 4.94 -6.10
N ASP A 43 13.74 5.54 -4.99
CA ASP A 43 14.04 4.83 -3.75
C ASP A 43 12.73 4.40 -3.08
N ALA A 44 12.25 3.21 -3.44
CA ALA A 44 11.01 2.64 -2.91
C ALA A 44 11.26 1.22 -2.41
N THR A 45 10.77 0.91 -1.21
CA THR A 45 10.82 -0.43 -0.62
C THR A 45 9.50 -0.76 0.06
N MET A 46 9.03 -1.97 -0.18
CA MET A 46 7.84 -2.55 0.44
C MET A 46 8.28 -3.72 1.33
N THR A 47 7.83 -3.70 2.58
CA THR A 47 8.05 -4.75 3.58
C THR A 47 6.74 -5.48 3.84
N VAL A 48 6.71 -6.79 3.64
CA VAL A 48 5.49 -7.60 3.80
C VAL A 48 5.59 -8.46 5.06
N PHE A 49 4.65 -8.29 5.99
CA PHE A 49 4.59 -9.04 7.24
C PHE A 49 3.67 -10.25 7.13
N PRO A 50 4.13 -11.47 7.49
CA PRO A 50 3.29 -12.66 7.46
C PRO A 50 2.15 -12.57 8.50
N HIS A 51 1.00 -13.18 8.19
CA HIS A 51 -0.15 -13.29 9.10
C HIS A 51 -0.82 -11.96 9.48
N ALA A 52 -0.52 -10.89 8.75
CA ALA A 52 -1.08 -9.57 8.97
C ALA A 52 -2.16 -9.30 7.92
N SER A 53 -3.37 -8.97 8.36
CA SER A 53 -4.49 -8.53 7.52
C SER A 53 -4.47 -7.01 7.31
N HIS A 54 -5.48 -6.48 6.63
CA HIS A 54 -5.75 -5.05 6.67
C HIS A 54 -5.88 -4.56 8.13
N ALA A 55 -5.39 -3.36 8.41
CA ALA A 55 -5.32 -2.77 9.76
C ALA A 55 -4.47 -3.55 10.80
N PHE A 56 -3.43 -4.27 10.35
CA PHE A 56 -2.54 -5.04 11.23
C PHE A 56 -1.88 -4.21 12.33
N ASP A 57 -1.66 -2.93 12.10
CA ASP A 57 -0.89 -2.01 12.94
C ASP A 57 -1.73 -1.32 14.03
N MET A 58 -3.00 -1.70 14.19
CA MET A 58 -3.88 -1.14 15.22
C MET A 58 -3.25 -1.20 16.63
N PRO A 59 -3.34 -0.11 17.43
CA PRO A 59 -2.64 -0.02 18.72
C PRO A 59 -3.30 -0.85 19.83
N TYR A 60 -4.40 -1.54 19.55
CA TYR A 60 -5.14 -2.38 20.48
C TYR A 60 -5.37 -3.78 19.90
N ALA A 61 -5.60 -4.75 20.78
CA ALA A 61 -5.93 -6.11 20.37
C ALA A 61 -7.26 -6.11 19.60
N MET A 62 -7.19 -6.49 18.32
CA MET A 62 -8.34 -6.59 17.43
C MET A 62 -8.28 -7.95 16.72
N PRO A 63 -9.23 -8.86 16.96
CA PRO A 63 -9.26 -10.11 16.21
C PRO A 63 -9.53 -9.82 14.73
N THR A 64 -9.01 -10.67 13.85
CA THR A 64 -9.36 -10.63 12.42
C THR A 64 -10.84 -10.96 12.25
N VAL A 65 -11.58 -10.05 11.64
CA VAL A 65 -13.02 -10.15 11.39
C VAL A 65 -13.34 -9.80 9.95
N VAL A 66 -14.38 -10.42 9.41
CA VAL A 66 -14.97 -10.04 8.13
C VAL A 66 -15.73 -8.73 8.31
N VAL A 67 -15.43 -7.72 7.51
CA VAL A 67 -16.18 -6.46 7.44
C VAL A 67 -17.34 -6.65 6.46
N LYS A 68 -18.47 -7.13 6.98
CA LYS A 68 -19.63 -7.48 6.14
C LYS A 68 -20.13 -6.32 5.29
N GLY A 69 -20.29 -6.56 4.00
CA GLY A 69 -20.77 -5.59 3.01
C GLY A 69 -19.75 -4.51 2.64
N ALA A 70 -18.57 -4.47 3.27
CA ALA A 70 -17.51 -3.57 2.84
C ALA A 70 -17.00 -3.98 1.47
N GLN A 71 -16.86 -3.00 0.58
CA GLN A 71 -16.41 -3.20 -0.78
C GLN A 71 -14.89 -3.13 -0.87
N THR A 72 -14.33 -3.92 -1.77
CA THR A 72 -12.92 -3.89 -2.15
C THR A 72 -12.79 -4.05 -3.65
N VAL A 73 -11.82 -3.33 -4.20
CA VAL A 73 -11.46 -3.37 -5.63
C VAL A 73 -10.30 -4.34 -5.90
N ARG A 74 -10.06 -5.30 -4.99
CA ARG A 74 -8.97 -6.31 -5.07
C ARG A 74 -8.91 -7.07 -6.39
N ALA A 75 -10.03 -7.23 -7.08
CA ALA A 75 -10.12 -7.90 -8.37
C ALA A 75 -10.30 -6.94 -9.56
N CYS A 76 -10.35 -5.63 -9.33
CA CYS A 76 -10.45 -4.62 -10.39
C CYS A 76 -9.08 -4.18 -10.89
N ARG A 77 -8.99 -3.93 -12.21
CA ARG A 77 -7.89 -3.20 -12.83
C ARG A 77 -8.39 -1.80 -13.17
N ILE A 78 -7.94 -0.82 -12.41
CA ILE A 78 -8.37 0.57 -12.55
C ILE A 78 -7.18 1.39 -13.06
N VAL A 79 -7.38 2.13 -14.15
CA VAL A 79 -6.35 2.95 -14.80
C VAL A 79 -6.85 4.37 -15.01
N GLU A 80 -6.00 5.36 -14.85
CA GLU A 80 -6.32 6.75 -15.18
C GLU A 80 -6.16 7.03 -16.69
N ASN A 81 -7.18 7.64 -17.31
CA ASN A 81 -7.13 8.04 -18.72
C ASN A 81 -6.50 9.44 -18.92
N GLU A 82 -6.37 9.89 -20.18
CA GLU A 82 -5.77 11.20 -20.51
C GLU A 82 -6.52 12.41 -19.95
N SER A 83 -7.81 12.24 -19.66
CA SER A 83 -8.67 13.26 -19.04
C SER A 83 -8.64 13.23 -17.51
N GLY A 84 -7.88 12.31 -16.89
CA GLY A 84 -7.83 12.11 -15.44
C GLY A 84 -8.99 11.28 -14.86
N GLU A 85 -9.78 10.60 -15.70
CA GLU A 85 -10.86 9.73 -15.22
C GLU A 85 -10.30 8.35 -14.86
N LEU A 86 -10.81 7.77 -13.77
CA LEU A 86 -10.55 6.39 -13.42
C LEU A 86 -11.42 5.48 -14.29
N MET A 87 -10.77 4.60 -15.04
CA MET A 87 -11.41 3.68 -15.97
C MET A 87 -11.23 2.25 -15.48
N ASN A 88 -12.26 1.44 -15.65
CA ASN A 88 -12.12 0.00 -15.54
C ASN A 88 -11.45 -0.50 -16.83
N GLU A 89 -10.23 -1.03 -16.70
CA GLU A 89 -9.41 -1.45 -17.85
C GLU A 89 -10.08 -2.57 -18.66
N ALA A 90 -10.87 -3.44 -18.00
CA ALA A 90 -11.53 -4.56 -18.66
C ALA A 90 -12.74 -4.11 -19.51
N THR A 91 -13.45 -3.06 -19.09
CA THR A 91 -14.66 -2.58 -19.79
C THR A 91 -14.40 -1.37 -20.68
N GLY A 92 -13.32 -0.62 -20.43
CA GLY A 92 -13.05 0.66 -21.08
C GLY A 92 -14.01 1.79 -20.69
N ALA A 93 -14.87 1.58 -19.69
CA ALA A 93 -15.80 2.57 -19.17
C ALA A 93 -15.27 3.22 -17.88
N PRO A 94 -15.79 4.39 -17.48
CA PRO A 94 -15.48 4.96 -16.16
C PRO A 94 -15.75 3.94 -15.06
N PHE A 95 -14.79 3.76 -14.16
CA PHE A 95 -14.88 2.83 -13.05
C PHE A 95 -16.08 3.18 -12.16
N SER A 96 -16.78 2.14 -11.72
CA SER A 96 -17.89 2.26 -10.77
C SER A 96 -17.76 1.20 -9.68
N PHE A 97 -18.18 1.54 -8.46
CA PHE A 97 -18.32 0.55 -7.38
C PHE A 97 -19.44 -0.49 -7.64
N HIS A 98 -20.18 -0.35 -8.74
CA HIS A 98 -21.12 -1.34 -9.24
C HIS A 98 -20.52 -2.29 -10.30
N ASP A 99 -19.25 -2.11 -10.66
CA ASP A 99 -18.58 -3.00 -11.62
C ASP A 99 -18.46 -4.43 -11.06
N ASP A 100 -18.61 -5.43 -11.93
CA ASP A 100 -18.59 -6.86 -11.55
C ASP A 100 -17.30 -7.31 -10.85
N CYS A 101 -16.20 -6.57 -11.04
CA CYS A 101 -14.92 -6.86 -10.38
C CYS A 101 -14.89 -6.43 -8.91
N VAL A 102 -15.85 -5.62 -8.45
CA VAL A 102 -15.94 -5.16 -7.06
C VAL A 102 -16.42 -6.31 -6.20
N GLN A 103 -15.61 -6.66 -5.21
CA GLN A 103 -15.91 -7.74 -4.27
C GLN A 103 -16.30 -7.16 -2.92
N THR A 104 -16.90 -7.99 -2.08
CA THR A 104 -17.29 -7.61 -0.72
C THR A 104 -16.63 -8.47 0.33
N ASP A 105 -16.84 -8.10 1.59
CA ASP A 105 -16.52 -8.91 2.77
C ASP A 105 -15.01 -9.18 2.97
N PRO A 106 -14.12 -8.16 2.87
CA PRO A 106 -12.71 -8.31 3.24
C PRO A 106 -12.52 -8.46 4.76
N HIS A 107 -11.30 -8.80 5.15
CA HIS A 107 -10.90 -8.99 6.54
C HIS A 107 -10.09 -7.80 7.05
N VAL A 108 -10.38 -7.39 8.29
CA VAL A 108 -9.57 -6.42 9.05
C VAL A 108 -9.23 -7.03 10.40
N GLY A 109 -8.05 -6.73 10.93
CA GLY A 109 -7.59 -7.31 12.18
C GLY A 109 -6.19 -6.85 12.54
N GLY A 110 -5.95 -6.72 13.84
CA GLY A 110 -4.63 -6.36 14.36
C GLY A 110 -3.71 -7.57 14.41
N ASN A 111 -2.41 -7.34 14.22
CA ASN A 111 -1.36 -8.32 14.46
C ASN A 111 -0.24 -7.64 15.26
N ALA A 112 -0.17 -7.92 16.56
CA ALA A 112 0.77 -7.25 17.46
C ALA A 112 2.24 -7.48 17.06
N GLN A 113 2.58 -8.68 16.55
CA GLN A 113 3.95 -8.97 16.10
C GLN A 113 4.33 -8.15 14.87
N ALA A 114 3.45 -8.10 13.86
CA ALA A 114 3.67 -7.31 12.65
C ALA A 114 3.70 -5.81 12.96
N ARG A 115 2.80 -5.33 13.82
CA ARG A 115 2.78 -3.94 14.29
C ARG A 115 4.09 -3.55 14.96
N ASP A 116 4.54 -4.35 15.93
CA ASP A 116 5.75 -4.03 16.70
C ASP A 116 6.99 -4.05 15.80
N ALA A 117 7.05 -4.98 14.82
CA ALA A 117 8.09 -5.00 13.80
C ALA A 117 8.05 -3.76 12.89
N ALA A 118 6.86 -3.37 12.41
CA ALA A 118 6.69 -2.16 11.59
C ALA A 118 7.12 -0.89 12.35
N ILE A 119 6.78 -0.77 13.64
CA ILE A 119 7.22 0.35 14.49
C ILE A 119 8.75 0.41 14.57
N VAL A 120 9.41 -0.73 14.78
CA VAL A 120 10.88 -0.79 14.83
C VAL A 120 11.50 -0.32 13.50
N ASP A 121 11.00 -0.83 12.38
CA ASP A 121 11.53 -0.48 11.06
C ASP A 121 11.29 0.99 10.70
N VAL A 122 10.10 1.52 10.99
CA VAL A 122 9.78 2.95 10.80
C VAL A 122 10.73 3.82 11.60
N ILE A 123 10.93 3.52 12.89
CA ILE A 123 11.84 4.30 13.75
C ILE A 123 13.28 4.20 13.24
N ALA A 124 13.73 3.01 12.83
CA ALA A 124 15.07 2.81 12.29
C ALA A 124 15.27 3.66 11.03
N TYR A 125 14.30 3.63 10.11
CA TYR A 125 14.35 4.41 8.89
C TYR A 125 14.29 5.92 9.13
N LEU A 126 13.41 6.37 10.01
CA LEU A 126 13.33 7.79 10.36
C LEU A 126 14.64 8.32 10.94
N LYS A 127 15.40 7.49 11.68
CA LYS A 127 16.73 7.86 12.17
C LYS A 127 17.75 8.03 11.04
N THR A 128 17.66 7.29 9.94
CA THR A 128 18.58 7.47 8.80
C THR A 128 18.33 8.77 8.07
N VAL A 129 17.06 9.14 7.89
CA VAL A 129 16.68 10.35 7.13
C VAL A 129 16.70 11.63 7.97
N LEU A 130 16.43 11.55 9.29
CA LEU A 130 16.41 12.73 10.18
C LEU A 130 17.68 12.86 11.03
N GLY A 131 18.40 11.77 11.29
CA GLY A 131 19.59 11.75 12.15
C GLY A 131 20.88 12.17 11.45
N GLY A 132 20.88 12.30 10.11
CA GLY A 132 22.07 12.65 9.31
C GLY A 132 22.31 14.15 9.10
N GLY A 133 21.53 15.03 9.74
CA GLY A 133 21.61 16.49 9.55
C GLY A 133 22.71 17.22 10.36
N GLY A 134 23.65 16.49 10.96
CA GLY A 134 24.68 17.06 11.83
C GLY A 134 26.07 16.61 11.46
N ASP A 135 26.54 16.96 10.25
CA ASP A 135 27.97 17.11 9.94
C ASP A 135 28.09 17.84 8.59
N ALA A 136 28.10 19.18 8.65
CA ALA A 136 28.84 19.97 7.67
C ALA A 136 30.18 20.31 8.34
N PRO A 137 31.32 19.88 7.79
CA PRO A 137 32.61 20.24 8.35
C PRO A 137 32.82 21.74 8.15
N GLY A 138 33.03 22.46 9.25
CA GLY A 138 33.78 23.69 9.19
C GLY A 138 35.23 23.35 8.90
N ASP A 139 35.76 23.91 7.82
CA ASP A 139 37.10 24.50 7.69
C ASP A 139 37.16 25.33 6.39
#